data_AF-A0A258QXM1-F1
#
_entry.id   AF-A0A258QXM1-F1
#
_cell.length_a   1.000
_cell.length_b   1.000
_cell.length_c   1.000
_cell.angle_alpha   90.00
_cell.angle_beta   90.00
_cell.angle_gamma   90.00
#
_symmetry.space_group_name_H-M   'P 1'
#
loop_
_entity.id
_entity.type
_entity.pdbx_description
1 polymer ?
#
loop_
_entity_poly.entity_id
_entity_poly.type
_entity_poly.pdbx_seq_one_letter_code
_entity_poly.pdbx_strand_id
1 'polypeptide(L)'
;MPDIFWEDFVEGEVKTFGSYEVTEDEIIAFASEFDAQPMHLDAAAGKASMLGGLAASGWHTCAIMMRLMCDGFLLRAAGQGSPGVTETKWREPIFP
;
A
#
# COMPACT_ATOMS: atom_id res chain seq x y z
N MET A 1 12.23 9.25 -20.51
CA MET A 1 12.37 7.96 -21.21
C MET A 1 12.81 6.93 -20.18
N PRO A 2 12.37 5.67 -20.30
CA PRO A 2 12.79 4.65 -19.35
C PRO A 2 14.32 4.49 -19.37
N ASP A 3 14.91 4.36 -18.18
CA ASP A 3 16.34 4.14 -17.98
C ASP A 3 16.65 2.86 -17.18
N ILE A 4 15.61 2.10 -16.80
CA ILE A 4 15.72 0.76 -16.21
C ILE A 4 15.07 -0.25 -17.15
N PHE A 5 15.83 -1.26 -17.54
CA PHE A 5 15.43 -2.35 -18.41
C PHE A 5 15.52 -3.69 -17.68
N TRP A 6 15.12 -4.76 -18.38
CA TRP A 6 15.11 -6.11 -17.82
C TRP A 6 16.50 -6.54 -17.32
N GLU A 7 17.53 -6.19 -18.07
CA GLU A 7 18.93 -6.54 -17.82
C GLU A 7 19.52 -5.88 -16.57
N ASP A 8 18.87 -4.83 -16.05
CA ASP A 8 19.30 -4.11 -14.84
C ASP A 8 18.80 -4.78 -13.54
N PHE A 9 17.91 -5.78 -13.64
CA PHE A 9 17.44 -6.53 -12.50
C PHE A 9 18.33 -7.75 -12.24
N VAL A 10 18.84 -7.84 -11.01
CA VAL A 10 19.67 -8.96 -10.55
C VAL A 10 18.84 -9.88 -9.67
N GLU A 11 18.90 -11.18 -9.92
CA GLU A 11 18.20 -12.17 -9.10
C GLU A 11 18.62 -12.07 -7.62
N GLY A 12 17.63 -12.05 -6.72
CA GLY A 12 17.85 -11.95 -5.28
C GLY A 12 18.14 -10.54 -4.77
N GLU A 13 18.15 -9.52 -5.64
CA GLU A 13 18.34 -8.14 -5.21
C GLU A 13 17.19 -7.65 -4.33
N VAL A 14 17.55 -6.98 -3.23
CA VAL A 14 16.59 -6.32 -2.34
C VAL A 14 16.87 -4.82 -2.34
N LYS A 15 15.82 -4.03 -2.61
CA LYS A 15 15.86 -2.57 -2.59
C LYS A 15 14.81 -2.04 -1.61
N THR A 16 15.11 -0.92 -0.96
CA THR A 16 14.18 -0.20 -0.08
C THR A 16 13.83 1.14 -0.71
N PHE A 17 12.53 1.45 -0.79
CA PHE A 17 12.02 2.66 -1.42
C PHE A 17 11.26 3.52 -0.41
N GLY A 18 12.02 4.34 0.33
CA GLY A 18 11.49 5.34 1.24
C GLY A 18 10.58 4.78 2.35
N SER A 19 9.79 5.68 2.92
CA SER A 19 8.75 5.42 3.92
C SER A 19 7.54 6.27 3.59
N TYR A 20 6.36 5.83 4.03
CA TYR A 20 5.12 6.55 3.86
C TYR A 20 4.45 6.68 5.24
N GLU A 21 4.18 7.92 5.66
CA GLU A 21 3.41 8.21 6.86
C GLU A 21 1.92 8.13 6.49
N VAL A 22 1.17 7.29 7.20
CA VAL A 22 -0.27 7.13 6.96
C VAL A 22 -1.03 7.97 7.97
N THR A 23 -1.91 8.84 7.50
CA THR A 23 -2.71 9.75 8.32
C THR A 23 -4.15 9.27 8.48
N GLU A 24 -4.85 9.78 9.51
CA GLU A 24 -6.27 9.47 9.73
C GLU A 24 -7.13 9.93 8.55
N ASP A 25 -6.89 11.14 8.04
CA ASP A 25 -7.65 11.72 6.95
C ASP A 25 -7.58 10.88 5.67
N GLU A 26 -6.40 10.38 5.29
CA GLU A 26 -6.27 9.53 4.11
C GLU A 26 -6.85 8.14 4.32
N ILE A 27 -6.77 7.59 5.54
CA ILE A 27 -7.42 6.32 5.87
C ILE A 27 -8.92 6.44 5.61
N ILE A 28 -9.55 7.48 6.17
CA ILE A 28 -10.98 7.71 6.02
C ILE A 28 -11.33 8.02 4.57
N ALA A 29 -10.53 8.83 3.88
CA ALA A 29 -10.76 9.17 2.48
C ALA A 29 -10.74 7.93 1.57
N PHE A 30 -9.69 7.11 1.67
CA PHE A 30 -9.59 5.86 0.89
C PHE A 30 -10.72 4.89 1.24
N ALA A 31 -10.98 4.69 2.54
CA ALA A 31 -12.04 3.80 2.99
C ALA A 31 -13.42 4.25 2.51
N SER A 32 -13.71 5.55 2.55
CA SER A 32 -14.99 6.10 2.10
C SER A 32 -15.26 5.82 0.63
N GLU A 33 -14.20 5.77 -0.19
CA GLU A 33 -14.33 5.49 -1.62
C GLU A 33 -14.34 3.99 -1.93
N PHE A 34 -13.49 3.19 -1.27
CA PHE A 34 -13.18 1.82 -1.72
C PHE A 34 -13.50 0.71 -0.73
N ASP A 35 -13.48 0.98 0.58
CA ASP A 35 -13.62 -0.04 1.62
C ASP A 35 -14.30 0.53 2.87
N ALA A 36 -15.58 0.89 2.70
CA ALA A 36 -16.39 1.63 3.67
C ALA A 36 -16.84 0.78 4.87
N GLN A 37 -16.00 -0.15 5.34
CA GLN A 37 -16.26 -0.88 6.57
C GLN A 37 -16.05 0.06 7.78
N PRO A 38 -16.89 -0.03 8.82
CA PRO A 38 -16.90 0.96 9.91
C PRO A 38 -15.56 1.19 10.62
N MET A 39 -14.76 0.14 10.79
CA MET A 39 -13.44 0.21 11.43
C MET A 39 -12.37 0.99 10.65
N HIS A 40 -12.66 1.37 9.40
CA HIS A 40 -11.82 2.21 8.56
C HIS A 40 -12.35 3.66 8.44
N LEU A 41 -13.53 3.94 9.02
CA LEU A 41 -14.20 5.24 8.91
C LEU A 41 -14.38 5.96 10.24
N ASP A 42 -14.42 5.22 11.34
CA ASP A 42 -14.73 5.77 12.66
C ASP A 42 -13.83 5.13 13.73
N ALA A 43 -13.25 5.97 14.59
CA ALA A 43 -12.33 5.54 15.61
C ALA A 43 -12.98 4.70 16.72
N ALA A 44 -14.25 4.96 17.06
CA ALA A 44 -14.97 4.17 18.06
C ALA A 44 -15.32 2.78 17.52
N ALA A 45 -15.77 2.70 16.26
CA ALA A 45 -16.01 1.45 15.57
C ALA A 45 -14.71 0.64 15.40
N GLY A 46 -13.61 1.31 15.03
CA GLY A 46 -12.28 0.70 14.96
C GLY A 46 -11.85 0.09 16.29
N LYS A 47 -12.00 0.84 17.38
CA LYS A 47 -11.69 0.37 18.75
C LYS A 47 -12.61 -0.78 19.22
N ALA A 48 -13.86 -0.81 18.77
CA ALA A 48 -14.81 -1.88 19.07
C ALA A 48 -14.60 -3.13 18.20
N SER A 49 -13.78 -3.04 17.15
CA SER A 49 -13.46 -4.15 16.24
C SER A 49 -12.28 -4.99 16.74
N MET A 50 -12.01 -6.10 16.06
CA MET A 50 -10.81 -6.92 16.29
C MET A 50 -9.50 -6.18 15.98
N LEU A 51 -9.55 -5.06 15.23
CA LEU A 51 -8.37 -4.27 14.87
C LEU A 51 -7.86 -3.42 16.05
N GLY A 52 -8.72 -3.12 17.03
CA GLY A 52 -8.33 -2.37 18.23
C GLY A 52 -8.16 -0.86 18.08
N GLY A 53 -8.43 -0.29 16.90
CA GLY A 53 -8.36 1.14 16.60
C GLY A 53 -8.84 1.45 15.19
N LEU A 54 -8.91 2.74 14.83
CA LEU A 54 -9.11 3.16 13.44
C LEU A 54 -7.91 2.67 12.63
N ALA A 55 -8.14 1.79 11.68
CA ALA A 55 -7.06 1.20 10.90
C ALA A 55 -7.26 1.45 9.40
N ALA A 56 -6.17 1.53 8.65
CA ALA A 56 -6.23 1.55 7.20
C ALA A 56 -6.87 0.27 6.64
N SER A 57 -7.60 0.39 5.54
CA SER A 57 -7.99 -0.78 4.73
C SER A 57 -6.74 -1.53 4.28
N GLY A 58 -6.80 -2.86 4.29
CA GLY A 58 -5.74 -3.69 3.72
C GLY A 58 -5.41 -3.33 2.27
N TRP A 59 -6.40 -2.89 1.48
CA TRP A 59 -6.19 -2.46 0.09
C TRP A 59 -5.52 -1.10 -0.02
N HIS A 60 -5.71 -0.23 0.98
CA HIS A 60 -5.00 1.04 1.05
C HIS A 60 -3.48 0.80 1.13
N THR A 61 -3.07 -0.19 1.93
CA THR A 61 -1.65 -0.56 2.07
C THR A 61 -1.04 -1.06 0.75
N CYS A 62 -1.81 -1.79 -0.07
CA CYS A 62 -1.40 -2.19 -1.42
C CYS A 62 -1.22 -0.98 -2.34
N ALA A 63 -2.11 0.02 -2.26
CA ALA A 63 -2.01 1.25 -3.04
C ALA A 63 -0.77 2.07 -2.64
N ILE A 64 -0.49 2.19 -1.34
CA ILE A 64 0.72 2.85 -0.82
C ILE A 64 1.99 2.12 -1.28
N MET A 65 2.02 0.78 -1.22
CA MET A 65 3.14 -0.02 -1.74
C MET A 65 3.37 0.29 -3.23
N MET A 66 2.30 0.32 -4.04
CA MET A 66 2.40 0.67 -5.45
C MET A 66 2.94 2.09 -5.64
N ARG A 67 2.52 3.06 -4.82
CA ARG A 67 3.03 4.44 -4.84
C ARG A 67 4.54 4.49 -4.59
N LEU A 68 5.04 3.76 -3.57
CA LEU A 68 6.47 3.67 -3.27
C LEU A 68 7.26 3.00 -4.40
N MET A 69 6.69 1.97 -5.04
CA MET A 69 7.32 1.32 -6.20
C MET A 69 7.38 2.26 -7.43
N CYS A 70 6.32 3.03 -7.68
CA CYS A 70 6.29 4.08 -8.71
C CYS A 70 7.41 5.08 -8.52
N ASP A 71 7.55 5.62 -7.31
CA ASP A 71 8.55 6.63 -6.99
C ASP A 71 9.97 6.04 -6.99
N GLY A 72 10.12 4.78 -6.56
CA GLY A 72 11.41 4.11 -6.52
C GLY A 72 11.97 3.79 -7.90
N PHE A 73 11.20 3.08 -8.73
CA PHE A 73 11.72 2.59 -10.01
C PHE A 73 10.69 2.42 -11.13
N LEU A 74 9.42 2.12 -10.86
CA LEU A 74 8.49 1.75 -11.94
C LEU A 74 8.29 2.87 -12.96
N LEU A 75 8.27 4.15 -12.54
CA LEU A 75 8.12 5.28 -13.47
C LEU A 75 9.32 5.48 -14.40
N ARG A 76 10.46 4.84 -14.08
CA ARG A 76 11.68 4.85 -14.88
C ARG A 76 11.94 3.52 -15.59
N ALA A 77 11.18 2.48 -15.24
CA ALA A 77 11.32 1.16 -15.85
C ALA A 77 10.59 1.09 -17.20
N ALA A 78 11.13 0.30 -18.13
CA ALA A 78 10.48 0.03 -19.41
C ALA A 78 9.24 -0.87 -19.29
N GLY A 79 9.02 -1.52 -18.13
CA GLY A 79 7.90 -2.42 -17.88
C GLY A 79 6.54 -1.73 -18.04
N GLN A 80 5.59 -2.41 -18.70
CA GLN A 80 4.25 -1.88 -19.00
C GLN A 80 3.13 -2.55 -18.19
N GLY A 81 3.46 -3.49 -17.30
CA GLY A 81 2.47 -4.18 -16.49
C GLY A 81 3.08 -5.32 -15.67
N SER A 82 2.35 -5.74 -14.65
CA SER A 82 2.65 -6.92 -13.86
C SER A 82 1.69 -8.06 -14.23
N PRO A 83 2.15 -9.33 -14.26
CA PRO A 83 1.25 -10.47 -14.44
C PRO A 83 0.25 -10.64 -13.28
N GLY A 84 0.48 -9.96 -12.15
CA GLY A 84 -0.42 -9.95 -10.99
C GLY A 84 0.33 -10.17 -9.68
N VAL A 85 -0.45 -10.40 -8.62
CA VAL A 85 0.04 -10.73 -7.28
C VAL A 85 -0.46 -12.12 -6.93
N THR A 86 0.46 -13.02 -6.56
CA THR A 86 0.11 -14.40 -6.19
C THR A 86 -0.48 -14.49 -4.78
N GLU A 87 0.05 -13.69 -3.84
CA GLU A 87 -0.37 -13.71 -2.45
C GLU A 87 -0.31 -12.31 -1.84
N THR A 88 -1.30 -11.97 -1.04
CA THR A 88 -1.31 -10.78 -0.17
C THR A 88 -1.76 -11.21 1.21
N LYS A 89 -0.98 -10.86 2.23
CA LYS A 89 -1.23 -11.21 3.64
C LYS A 89 -1.08 -9.97 4.51
N TRP A 90 -2.17 -9.56 5.15
CA TRP A 90 -2.15 -8.50 6.16
C TRP A 90 -1.76 -9.10 7.51
N ARG A 91 -0.56 -8.76 7.99
CA ARG A 91 0.00 -9.31 9.23
C ARG A 91 -0.46 -8.54 10.46
N GLU A 92 -0.52 -7.22 10.35
CA GLU A 92 -0.88 -6.31 11.43
C GLU A 92 -1.69 -5.13 10.86
N PRO A 93 -2.60 -4.53 11.64
CA PRO A 93 -3.28 -3.30 11.25
C PRO A 93 -2.31 -2.12 11.15
N ILE A 94 -2.57 -1.21 10.22
CA ILE A 94 -1.89 0.11 10.17
C ILE A 94 -2.81 1.13 10.81
N PHE A 95 -2.31 1.76 11.87
CA PHE A 95 -2.97 2.88 12.54
C PHE A 95 -2.41 4.21 11.98
N PRO A 96 -3.17 5.32 12.11
CA PRO A 96 -2.63 6.66 11.87
C PRO A 96 -1.53 7.05 12.86
#